data_AF-A0A7Y5JV37-F1
#
_entry.id   AF-A0A7Y5JV37-F1
#
_cell.length_a   1.000
_cell.length_b   1.000
_cell.length_c   1.000
_cell.angle_alpha   90.00
_cell.angle_beta   90.00
_cell.angle_gamma   90.00
#
_symmetry.space_group_name_H-M   'P 1'
#
loop_
_entity.id
_entity.type
_entity.pdbx_description
1 polymer ?
#
loop_
_entity_poly.entity_id
_entity_poly.type
_entity_poly.pdbx_seq_one_letter_code
_entity_poly.pdbx_strand_id
1 'polypeptide(L)'
;MSARQAADEAVATTDTPAARAPRVLTTADGLLPLAISQPALATTTALDLLAGTATAHERSLAHHAIAIVERDRGRITSAIDHGRAAVRYARRAGPDREAEARATLGTTLVFAGRTAQALGQLERALRLASGPARHRVLHLRGCTSWLLGRYDDAVRDLTEAAELSHRAGDKLWEGRALGSRGDVRRAMGDSAGSSVDYAAA
;
A
#
# COMPACT_ATOMS: atom_id res chain seq x y z
N MET A 1 6.64 -75.32 27.86
CA MET A 1 6.56 -73.84 28.02
C MET A 1 7.49 -73.23 27.00
N SER A 2 7.01 -72.89 25.81
CA SER A 2 6.37 -71.63 25.40
C SER A 2 7.34 -70.43 25.32
N ALA A 3 7.21 -69.76 24.18
CA ALA A 3 8.07 -68.77 23.54
C ALA A 3 8.06 -67.35 24.14
N ARG A 4 8.89 -66.49 23.52
CA ARG A 4 8.93 -65.00 23.43
C ARG A 4 10.25 -64.46 24.01
N GLN A 5 11.24 -63.99 23.23
CA GLN A 5 11.31 -62.89 22.24
C GLN A 5 11.17 -61.50 22.89
N ALA A 6 12.04 -60.56 22.47
CA ALA A 6 12.25 -59.15 22.88
C ALA A 6 13.42 -58.97 23.89
N ALA A 7 14.31 -57.99 23.82
CA ALA A 7 14.52 -56.84 22.92
C ALA A 7 15.93 -56.27 23.26
N ASP A 8 16.62 -55.67 22.30
CA ASP A 8 17.14 -54.31 22.52
C ASP A 8 17.50 -53.65 21.18
N GLU A 9 16.85 -52.52 20.93
CA GLU A 9 16.88 -51.71 19.71
C GLU A 9 17.89 -50.58 19.90
N ALA A 10 18.90 -50.50 19.01
CA ALA A 10 19.78 -49.34 18.92
C ALA A 10 19.17 -48.30 17.97
N VAL A 11 18.89 -47.15 18.57
CA VAL A 11 18.45 -45.86 18.07
C VAL A 11 19.09 -45.46 16.72
N ALA A 12 18.25 -45.27 15.70
CA ALA A 12 18.57 -44.52 14.49
C ALA A 12 17.93 -43.12 14.60
N THR A 13 18.78 -42.10 14.77
CA THR A 13 18.38 -40.69 14.75
C THR A 13 18.06 -40.28 13.32
N THR A 14 16.77 -40.19 13.00
CA THR A 14 16.28 -39.57 11.77
C THR A 14 16.23 -38.05 11.95
N ASP A 15 17.18 -37.37 11.32
CA ASP A 15 17.14 -35.93 11.06
C ASP A 15 15.92 -35.64 10.17
N THR A 16 14.82 -35.24 10.79
CA THR A 16 13.58 -34.91 10.11
C THR A 16 13.68 -33.45 9.67
N PRO A 17 13.61 -33.14 8.37
CA PRO A 17 13.65 -31.75 7.93
C PRO A 17 12.43 -31.03 8.50
N ALA A 18 12.69 -30.04 9.34
CA ALA A 18 11.67 -29.23 10.00
C ALA A 18 10.66 -28.75 8.97
N ALA A 19 9.40 -29.16 9.15
CA ALA A 19 8.27 -28.80 8.32
C ALA A 19 8.23 -27.27 8.18
N ARG A 20 8.50 -26.80 6.96
CA ARG A 20 8.37 -25.39 6.59
C ARG A 20 6.93 -24.97 6.90
N ALA A 21 6.77 -24.05 7.85
CA ALA A 21 5.47 -23.53 8.26
C ALA A 21 4.63 -23.16 7.03
N PRO A 22 3.30 -23.38 7.06
CA PRO A 22 2.45 -23.11 5.91
C PRO A 22 2.64 -21.65 5.49
N ARG A 23 3.20 -21.45 4.29
CA ARG A 23 3.19 -20.15 3.62
C ARG A 23 1.72 -19.78 3.47
N VAL A 24 1.23 -18.89 4.32
CA VAL A 24 0.01 -18.14 4.00
C VAL A 24 0.33 -17.51 2.66
N LEU A 25 -0.29 -18.03 1.60
CA LEU A 25 -0.27 -17.45 0.26
C LEU A 25 -0.99 -16.11 0.34
N THR A 26 -0.34 -15.15 0.99
CA THR A 26 -0.68 -13.75 0.86
C THR A 26 -0.27 -13.43 -0.57
N THR A 27 -1.26 -13.47 -1.45
CA THR A 27 -1.12 -13.01 -2.82
C THR A 27 -0.56 -11.59 -2.78
N ALA A 28 0.21 -11.19 -3.81
CA ALA A 28 0.80 -9.86 -3.82
C ALA A 28 -0.24 -8.74 -3.62
N ASP A 29 -1.48 -8.99 -4.03
CA ASP A 29 -2.63 -8.09 -3.84
C ASP A 29 -2.97 -7.82 -2.36
N GLY A 30 -2.66 -8.75 -1.45
CA GLY A 30 -2.85 -8.59 -0.01
C GLY A 30 -1.80 -7.71 0.68
N LEU A 31 -0.68 -7.38 0.02
CA LEU A 31 0.41 -6.65 0.65
C LEU A 31 0.05 -5.21 1.03
N LEU A 32 -0.74 -4.51 0.21
CA LEU A 32 -1.08 -3.10 0.48
C LEU A 32 -2.04 -2.95 1.66
N PRO A 33 -3.11 -3.76 1.80
CA PRO A 33 -3.89 -3.80 3.04
C PRO A 33 -3.03 -4.13 4.28
N LEU A 34 -2.13 -5.12 4.17
CA LEU A 34 -1.26 -5.52 5.28
C LEU A 34 -0.27 -4.42 5.69
N ALA A 35 0.20 -3.59 4.77
CA ALA A 35 1.11 -2.49 5.09
C ALA A 35 0.52 -1.54 6.15
N ILE A 36 -0.81 -1.41 6.18
CA ILE A 36 -1.53 -0.58 7.15
C ILE A 36 -1.91 -1.39 8.39
N SER A 37 -2.47 -2.59 8.22
CA SER A 37 -3.03 -3.36 9.35
C SER A 37 -1.99 -4.18 10.13
N GLN A 38 -0.94 -4.67 9.45
CA GLN A 38 0.07 -5.57 10.00
C GLN A 38 1.46 -5.28 9.38
N PRO A 39 2.06 -4.12 9.68
CA PRO A 39 3.24 -3.61 8.96
C PRO A 39 4.47 -4.52 9.04
N ALA A 40 4.65 -5.24 10.16
CA ALA A 40 5.73 -6.21 10.31
C ALA A 40 5.55 -7.40 9.35
N LEU A 41 4.35 -7.98 9.30
CA LEU A 41 4.02 -9.08 8.39
C LEU A 41 4.15 -8.64 6.94
N ALA A 42 3.61 -7.46 6.58
CA ALA A 42 3.73 -6.90 5.23
C ALA A 42 5.18 -6.79 4.76
N THR A 43 6.07 -6.34 5.66
CA THR A 43 7.50 -6.20 5.37
C THR A 43 8.14 -7.56 5.11
N THR A 44 7.94 -8.53 6.01
CA THR A 44 8.52 -9.88 5.86
C THR A 44 8.02 -10.56 4.60
N THR A 45 6.71 -10.56 4.34
CA THR A 45 6.12 -11.16 3.13
C THR A 45 6.66 -10.48 1.86
N ALA A 46 6.78 -9.15 1.86
CA ALA A 46 7.33 -8.43 0.72
C ALA A 46 8.80 -8.79 0.45
N LEU A 47 9.62 -8.93 1.49
CA LEU A 47 11.04 -9.33 1.35
C LEU A 47 11.18 -10.77 0.83
N ASP A 48 10.39 -11.70 1.36
CA ASP A 48 10.36 -13.09 0.90
C ASP A 48 9.97 -13.18 -0.59
N LEU A 49 8.99 -12.37 -1.00
CA LEU A 49 8.56 -12.29 -2.40
C LEU A 49 9.67 -11.71 -3.29
N LEU A 50 10.41 -10.70 -2.83
CA LEU A 50 11.51 -10.10 -3.59
C LEU A 50 12.71 -11.04 -3.74
N ALA A 51 12.97 -11.89 -2.74
CA ALA A 51 14.01 -12.91 -2.76
C ALA A 51 13.68 -14.10 -3.68
N GLY A 52 12.39 -14.32 -3.97
CA GLY A 52 11.91 -15.37 -4.85
C GLY A 52 11.78 -14.99 -6.33
N THR A 53 11.14 -15.90 -7.08
CA THR A 53 10.70 -15.67 -8.46
C THR A 53 9.40 -14.87 -8.45
N ALA A 54 9.51 -13.56 -8.60
CA ALA A 54 8.39 -12.64 -8.67
C ALA A 54 8.32 -11.90 -10.01
N THR A 55 7.11 -11.74 -10.53
CA THR A 55 6.78 -10.92 -11.70
C THR A 55 7.07 -9.44 -11.45
N ALA A 56 7.11 -8.63 -12.51
CA ALA A 56 7.25 -7.19 -12.37
C ALA A 56 6.10 -6.57 -11.55
N HIS A 57 4.89 -7.10 -11.69
CA HIS A 57 3.73 -6.63 -10.93
C HIS A 57 3.92 -6.88 -9.43
N GLU A 58 4.25 -8.11 -9.04
CA GLU A 58 4.44 -8.49 -7.64
C GLU A 58 5.63 -7.77 -6.99
N ARG A 59 6.76 -7.65 -7.70
CA ARG A 59 7.91 -6.85 -7.23
C ARG A 59 7.54 -5.40 -7.00
N SER A 60 6.69 -4.82 -7.85
CA SER A 60 6.19 -3.48 -7.67
C SER A 60 5.32 -3.37 -6.42
N LEU A 61 4.43 -4.33 -6.16
CA LEU A 61 3.60 -4.37 -4.94
C LEU A 61 4.44 -4.53 -3.67
N ALA A 62 5.44 -5.42 -3.67
CA ALA A 62 6.34 -5.60 -2.53
C ALA A 62 7.12 -4.33 -2.18
N HIS A 63 7.76 -3.69 -3.17
CA HIS A 63 8.44 -2.43 -2.92
C HIS A 63 7.47 -1.32 -2.50
N HIS A 64 6.24 -1.30 -3.01
CA HIS A 64 5.22 -0.33 -2.63
C HIS A 64 4.80 -0.51 -1.16
N ALA A 65 4.53 -1.74 -0.72
CA ALA A 65 4.19 -2.02 0.67
C ALA A 65 5.32 -1.61 1.63
N ILE A 66 6.57 -1.95 1.30
CA ILE A 66 7.73 -1.55 2.11
C ILE A 66 7.86 -0.01 2.14
N ALA A 67 7.64 0.67 1.01
CA ALA A 67 7.70 2.14 0.97
C ALA A 67 6.66 2.79 1.89
N ILE A 68 5.45 2.24 1.98
CA ILE A 68 4.41 2.70 2.93
C ILE A 68 4.90 2.51 4.37
N VAL A 69 5.30 1.28 4.72
CA VAL A 69 5.72 0.95 6.09
C VAL A 69 6.92 1.78 6.54
N GLU A 70 7.92 1.94 5.67
CA GLU A 70 9.14 2.69 5.99
C GLU A 70 8.87 4.21 6.10
N ARG A 71 7.96 4.75 5.27
CA ARG A 71 7.51 6.14 5.37
C ARG A 71 6.84 6.38 6.72
N ASP A 72 5.92 5.51 7.11
CA ASP A 72 5.14 5.66 8.35
C ASP A 72 6.01 5.46 9.60
N ARG A 73 7.13 4.72 9.48
CA ARG A 73 8.18 4.62 10.50
C ARG A 73 9.18 5.79 10.50
N GLY A 74 9.03 6.76 9.60
CA GLY A 74 9.95 7.89 9.46
C GLY A 74 11.28 7.56 8.80
N ARG A 75 11.47 6.36 8.24
CA ARG A 75 12.67 5.96 7.50
C ARG A 75 12.58 6.44 6.05
N ILE A 76 12.55 7.76 5.89
CA ILE A 76 12.18 8.42 4.62
C ILE A 76 13.11 8.06 3.46
N THR A 77 14.43 7.96 3.69
CA THR A 77 15.39 7.57 2.63
C THR A 77 15.09 6.17 2.08
N SER A 78 14.90 5.19 2.98
CA SER A 78 14.51 3.82 2.63
C SER A 78 13.18 3.81 1.87
N ALA A 79 12.19 4.56 2.36
CA ALA A 79 10.89 4.68 1.71
C ALA A 79 10.98 5.24 0.28
N ILE A 80 11.85 6.23 0.03
CA ILE A 80 12.09 6.78 -1.31
C ILE A 80 12.71 5.73 -2.22
N ASP A 81 13.70 4.98 -1.74
CA ASP A 81 14.39 3.98 -2.57
C ASP A 81 13.46 2.83 -2.94
N HIS A 82 12.66 2.35 -1.98
CA HIS A 82 11.59 1.39 -2.25
C HIS A 82 10.51 1.99 -3.17
N GLY A 83 10.10 3.25 -3.00
CA GLY A 83 9.14 3.91 -3.89
C GLY A 83 9.65 4.02 -5.34
N ARG A 84 10.93 4.35 -5.52
CA ARG A 84 11.59 4.37 -6.85
C ARG A 84 11.66 2.98 -7.48
N ALA A 85 11.98 1.97 -6.68
CA ALA A 85 11.98 0.58 -7.13
C ALA A 85 10.57 0.13 -7.54
N ALA A 86 9.54 0.48 -6.76
CA ALA A 86 8.14 0.19 -7.07
C ALA A 86 7.74 0.78 -8.43
N VAL A 87 8.07 2.05 -8.70
CA VAL A 87 7.82 2.72 -9.99
C VAL A 87 8.58 2.03 -11.14
N ARG A 88 9.84 1.64 -10.92
CA ARG A 88 10.66 0.97 -11.95
C ARG A 88 10.03 -0.35 -12.41
N TYR A 89 9.54 -1.16 -11.48
CA TYR A 89 8.86 -2.41 -11.81
C TYR A 89 7.43 -2.17 -12.35
N ALA A 90 6.72 -1.18 -11.81
CA ALA A 90 5.36 -0.84 -12.23
C ALA A 90 5.26 -0.48 -13.72
N ARG A 91 6.27 0.23 -14.26
CA ARG A 91 6.40 0.54 -15.69
C ARG A 91 6.31 -0.68 -16.61
N ARG A 92 6.73 -1.85 -16.12
CA ARG A 92 6.68 -3.12 -16.86
C ARG A 92 5.40 -3.91 -16.59
N ALA A 93 4.61 -3.50 -15.59
CA ALA A 93 3.39 -4.17 -15.18
C ALA A 93 2.12 -3.50 -15.75
N GLY A 94 2.18 -2.21 -16.07
CA GLY A 94 1.08 -1.50 -16.75
C GLY A 94 0.86 -0.07 -16.22
N PRO A 95 0.09 0.75 -16.95
CA PRO A 95 -0.09 2.17 -16.66
C PRO A 95 -0.78 2.43 -15.31
N ASP A 96 -1.82 1.65 -14.96
CA ASP A 96 -2.52 1.81 -13.68
C ASP A 96 -1.61 1.49 -12.48
N ARG A 97 -0.81 0.42 -12.59
CA ARG A 97 0.16 0.08 -11.55
C ARG A 97 1.24 1.15 -11.42
N GLU A 98 1.71 1.70 -12.55
CA GLU A 98 2.66 2.81 -12.56
C GLU A 98 2.06 4.05 -11.91
N ALA A 99 0.79 4.36 -12.18
CA ALA A 99 0.08 5.49 -11.59
C ALA A 99 0.06 5.39 -10.06
N GLU A 100 -0.37 4.24 -9.51
CA GLU A 100 -0.40 4.03 -8.06
C GLU A 100 0.99 4.12 -7.42
N ALA A 101 2.01 3.48 -8.02
CA ALA A 101 3.37 3.53 -7.49
C ALA A 101 3.95 4.95 -7.51
N ARG A 102 3.63 5.74 -8.54
CA ARG A 102 4.02 7.16 -8.63
C ARG A 102 3.33 8.01 -7.59
N ALA A 103 2.03 7.79 -7.37
CA ALA A 103 1.29 8.53 -6.37
C ALA A 103 1.90 8.32 -4.97
N THR A 104 2.20 7.08 -4.61
CA THR A 104 2.87 6.77 -3.33
C THR A 104 4.26 7.37 -3.23
N LEU A 105 5.10 7.28 -4.28
CA LEU A 105 6.39 7.95 -4.29
C LEU A 105 6.24 9.46 -4.13
N GLY A 106 5.23 10.07 -4.76
CA GLY A 106 4.88 11.47 -4.60
C GLY A 106 4.63 11.84 -3.14
N THR A 107 3.75 11.12 -2.46
CA THR A 107 3.47 11.32 -1.04
C THR A 107 4.75 11.15 -0.18
N THR A 108 5.55 10.11 -0.41
CA THR A 108 6.82 9.91 0.32
C THR A 108 7.81 11.05 0.11
N LEU A 109 7.86 11.64 -1.09
CA LEU A 109 8.72 12.80 -1.38
C LEU A 109 8.28 14.06 -0.62
N VAL A 110 6.98 14.22 -0.32
CA VAL A 110 6.53 15.33 0.54
C VAL A 110 7.06 15.19 1.95
N PHE A 111 7.04 13.98 2.54
CA PHE A 111 7.65 13.73 3.85
C PHE A 111 9.17 13.99 3.88
N ALA A 112 9.83 14.02 2.72
CA ALA A 112 11.24 14.38 2.57
C ALA A 112 11.47 15.88 2.32
N GLY A 113 10.42 16.72 2.32
CA GLY A 113 10.49 18.14 1.94
C GLY A 113 10.71 18.37 0.45
N ARG A 114 10.59 17.34 -0.40
CA ARG A 114 10.89 17.40 -1.85
C ARG A 114 9.63 17.71 -2.66
N THR A 115 8.93 18.78 -2.29
CA THR A 115 7.59 19.13 -2.77
C THR A 115 7.47 19.23 -4.29
N ALA A 116 8.40 19.91 -4.97
CA ALA A 116 8.35 20.05 -6.43
C ALA A 116 8.44 18.69 -7.14
N GLN A 117 9.27 17.78 -6.63
CA GLN A 117 9.40 16.43 -7.19
C GLN A 117 8.17 15.58 -6.88
N ALA A 118 7.60 15.75 -5.69
CA ALA A 118 6.35 15.08 -5.30
C ALA A 118 5.20 15.43 -6.25
N LEU A 119 4.97 16.73 -6.49
CA LEU A 119 3.92 17.21 -7.39
C LEU A 119 4.12 16.66 -8.81
N GLY A 120 5.35 16.68 -9.32
CA GLY A 120 5.66 16.10 -10.63
C GLY A 120 5.40 14.58 -10.73
N GLN A 121 5.54 13.83 -9.62
CA GLN A 121 5.15 12.41 -9.60
C GLN A 121 3.63 12.24 -9.61
N LEU A 122 2.90 13.03 -8.82
CA LEU A 122 1.43 12.97 -8.70
C LEU A 122 0.74 13.38 -10.00
N GLU A 123 1.25 14.39 -10.70
CA GLU A 123 0.76 14.79 -12.02
C GLU A 123 0.96 13.69 -13.06
N ARG A 124 2.12 13.04 -13.06
CA ARG A 124 2.40 11.89 -13.94
C ARG A 124 1.49 10.71 -13.59
N ALA A 125 1.26 10.46 -12.30
CA ALA A 125 0.35 9.43 -11.86
C ALA A 125 -1.06 9.66 -12.41
N LEU A 126 -1.59 10.88 -12.28
CA LEU A 126 -2.95 11.19 -12.74
C LEU A 126 -3.09 11.10 -14.26
N ARG A 127 -2.05 11.41 -15.04
CA ARG A 127 -2.05 11.23 -16.50
C ARG A 127 -2.07 9.77 -16.93
N LEU A 128 -1.53 8.88 -16.11
CA LEU A 128 -1.47 7.44 -16.39
C LEU A 128 -2.71 6.69 -15.87
N ALA A 129 -3.35 7.21 -14.82
CA ALA A 129 -4.44 6.52 -14.14
C ALA A 129 -5.71 6.46 -15.01
N SER A 130 -6.16 5.24 -15.29
CA SER A 130 -7.47 4.97 -15.89
C SER A 130 -8.46 4.46 -14.83
N GLY A 131 -9.74 4.31 -15.20
CA GLY A 131 -10.90 4.08 -14.32
C GLY A 131 -10.61 3.50 -12.93
N PRO A 132 -10.11 2.26 -12.80
CA PRO A 132 -9.92 1.59 -11.50
C PRO A 132 -8.86 2.23 -10.59
N ALA A 133 -7.80 2.81 -11.15
CA ALA A 133 -6.70 3.41 -10.38
C ALA A 133 -6.91 4.91 -10.12
N ARG A 134 -7.75 5.58 -10.92
CA ARG A 134 -7.91 7.04 -10.88
C ARG A 134 -8.39 7.55 -9.54
N HIS A 135 -9.39 6.93 -8.92
CA HIS A 135 -9.88 7.36 -7.60
C HIS A 135 -8.81 7.25 -6.52
N ARG A 136 -7.97 6.22 -6.56
CA ARG A 136 -6.89 6.01 -5.58
C ARG A 136 -5.79 7.06 -5.74
N VAL A 137 -5.44 7.40 -6.97
CA VAL A 137 -4.45 8.44 -7.27
C VAL A 137 -4.97 9.82 -6.86
N LEU A 138 -6.24 10.12 -7.12
CA LEU A 138 -6.88 11.37 -6.67
C LEU A 138 -6.92 11.44 -5.14
N HIS A 139 -7.30 10.36 -4.47
CA HIS A 139 -7.26 10.31 -3.01
C HIS A 139 -5.86 10.61 -2.47
N LEU A 140 -4.82 9.94 -2.99
CA LEU A 140 -3.43 10.19 -2.57
C LEU A 140 -2.97 11.62 -2.87
N ARG A 141 -3.34 12.19 -4.02
CA ARG A 141 -3.02 13.59 -4.34
C ARG A 141 -3.76 14.54 -3.40
N GLY A 142 -5.03 14.28 -3.09
CA GLY A 142 -5.81 15.06 -2.13
C GLY A 142 -5.20 15.07 -0.74
N CYS A 143 -4.85 13.90 -0.20
CA CYS A 143 -4.12 13.78 1.07
C CYS A 143 -2.77 14.49 1.03
N THR A 144 -2.07 14.44 -0.10
CA THR A 144 -0.79 15.15 -0.26
C THR A 144 -0.98 16.67 -0.32
N SER A 145 -2.02 17.16 -1.00
CA SER A 145 -2.39 18.58 -1.03
C SER A 145 -2.77 19.08 0.36
N TRP A 146 -3.45 18.25 1.16
CA TRP A 146 -3.75 18.57 2.56
C TRP A 146 -2.49 18.77 3.40
N LEU A 147 -1.51 17.86 3.31
CA LEU A 147 -0.22 17.97 3.98
C LEU A 147 0.55 19.24 3.59
N LEU A 148 0.33 19.74 2.38
CA LEU A 148 0.95 20.97 1.85
C LEU A 148 0.14 22.25 2.16
N GLY A 149 -0.96 22.14 2.91
CA GLY A 149 -1.85 23.27 3.23
C GLY A 149 -2.71 23.75 2.06
N ARG A 150 -2.79 22.99 0.97
CA ARG A 150 -3.61 23.30 -0.21
C ARG A 150 -5.00 22.72 -0.03
N TYR A 151 -5.77 23.29 0.88
CA TYR A 151 -7.04 22.72 1.32
C TYR A 151 -8.09 22.63 0.21
N ASP A 152 -8.25 23.69 -0.60
CA ASP A 152 -9.21 23.67 -1.73
C ASP A 152 -8.87 22.59 -2.76
N ASP A 153 -7.57 22.42 -3.05
CA ASP A 153 -7.10 21.37 -3.95
C ASP A 153 -7.40 19.97 -3.39
N ALA A 154 -7.20 19.80 -2.08
CA ALA A 154 -7.48 18.56 -1.38
C ALA A 154 -8.98 18.23 -1.41
N VAL A 155 -9.85 19.18 -1.08
CA VAL A 155 -11.32 18.99 -1.12
C VAL A 155 -11.78 18.61 -2.52
N ARG A 156 -11.28 19.29 -3.56
CA ARG A 156 -11.62 19.00 -4.95
C ARG A 156 -11.22 17.58 -5.36
N ASP A 157 -9.98 17.19 -5.09
CA ASP A 157 -9.47 15.86 -5.43
C ASP A 157 -10.19 14.74 -4.66
N LEU A 158 -10.45 14.95 -3.37
CA LEU A 158 -11.14 13.98 -2.53
C LEU A 158 -12.62 13.84 -2.90
N THR A 159 -13.24 14.92 -3.39
CA THR A 159 -14.60 14.87 -3.94
C THR A 159 -14.66 14.01 -5.20
N GLU A 160 -13.77 14.26 -6.19
CA GLU A 160 -13.72 13.45 -7.42
C GLU A 160 -13.38 11.98 -7.08
N ALA A 161 -12.48 11.75 -6.12
CA ALA A 161 -12.16 10.40 -5.65
C ALA A 161 -13.38 9.67 -5.07
N ALA A 162 -14.14 10.31 -4.17
CA ALA A 162 -15.33 9.73 -3.56
C ALA A 162 -16.40 9.39 -4.61
N GLU A 163 -16.67 10.31 -5.55
CA GLU A 163 -17.63 10.09 -6.63
C GLU A 163 -17.22 8.93 -7.56
N LEU A 164 -15.93 8.86 -7.93
CA LEU A 164 -15.43 7.77 -8.77
C LEU A 164 -15.49 6.43 -8.05
N SER A 165 -15.12 6.38 -6.76
CA SER A 165 -15.23 5.16 -5.95
C SER A 165 -16.67 4.72 -5.79
N HIS A 166 -17.60 5.65 -5.59
CA HIS A 166 -19.04 5.36 -5.55
C HIS A 166 -19.52 4.72 -6.86
N ARG A 167 -19.19 5.33 -8.01
CA ARG A 167 -19.55 4.79 -9.34
C ARG A 167 -18.92 3.42 -9.61
N ALA A 168 -17.75 3.16 -9.06
CA ALA A 168 -17.06 1.87 -9.16
C ALA A 168 -17.59 0.81 -8.19
N GLY A 169 -18.47 1.16 -7.24
CA GLY A 169 -18.92 0.28 -6.17
C GLY A 169 -17.83 -0.02 -5.12
N ASP A 170 -16.75 0.75 -5.10
CA ASP A 170 -15.61 0.58 -4.20
C ASP A 170 -15.87 1.29 -2.87
N LYS A 171 -16.70 0.67 -2.02
CA LYS A 171 -17.13 1.24 -0.74
C LYS A 171 -15.97 1.56 0.22
N LEU A 172 -14.90 0.78 0.17
CA LEU A 172 -13.71 1.02 0.99
C LEU A 172 -13.03 2.33 0.60
N TRP A 173 -12.83 2.58 -0.70
CA TRP A 173 -12.18 3.80 -1.15
C TRP A 173 -13.11 5.01 -1.13
N GLU A 174 -14.42 4.82 -1.29
CA GLU A 174 -15.43 5.86 -1.08
C GLU A 174 -15.36 6.39 0.36
N GLY A 175 -15.43 5.51 1.37
CA GLY A 175 -15.35 5.91 2.77
C GLY A 175 -14.02 6.57 3.13
N ARG A 176 -12.90 6.07 2.59
CA ARG A 176 -11.58 6.72 2.77
C ARG A 176 -11.54 8.12 2.20
N ALA A 177 -12.08 8.33 1.00
CA ALA A 177 -12.09 9.65 0.37
C ALA A 177 -12.98 10.63 1.14
N LEU A 178 -14.16 10.19 1.60
CA LEU A 178 -15.07 10.98 2.42
C LEU A 178 -14.44 11.34 3.77
N GLY A 179 -13.89 10.37 4.50
CA GLY A 179 -13.21 10.61 5.78
C GLY A 179 -12.06 11.61 5.65
N SER A 180 -11.19 11.45 4.65
CA SER A 180 -10.12 12.42 4.39
C SER A 180 -10.65 13.80 3.99
N ARG A 181 -11.75 13.89 3.23
CA ARG A 181 -12.37 15.19 2.90
C ARG A 181 -12.94 15.85 4.15
N GLY A 182 -13.56 15.07 5.03
CA GLY A 182 -14.06 15.51 6.33
C GLY A 182 -12.96 16.08 7.20
N ASP A 183 -11.78 15.45 7.23
CA ASP A 183 -10.60 15.95 7.95
C ASP A 183 -10.10 17.29 7.40
N VAL A 184 -10.07 17.43 6.07
CA VAL A 184 -9.68 18.68 5.42
C VAL A 184 -10.69 19.79 5.72
N ARG A 185 -11.99 19.53 5.57
CA ARG A 185 -13.06 20.49 5.86
C ARG A 185 -13.05 20.94 7.33
N ARG A 186 -12.82 20.01 8.25
CA ARG A 186 -12.63 20.33 9.67
C ARG A 186 -11.45 21.25 9.89
N ALA A 187 -10.32 21.01 9.21
CA ALA A 187 -9.15 21.88 9.27
C ALA A 187 -9.42 23.29 8.71
N MET A 188 -10.35 23.42 7.76
CA MET A 188 -10.81 24.72 7.22
C MET A 188 -11.87 25.41 8.10
N GLY A 189 -12.37 24.75 9.15
CA GLY A 189 -13.47 25.26 9.99
C GLY A 189 -14.88 24.96 9.47
N ASP A 190 -15.01 24.18 8.39
CA ASP A 190 -16.30 23.70 7.88
C ASP A 190 -16.77 22.47 8.67
N SER A 191 -17.24 22.71 9.89
CA SER A 191 -17.74 21.66 10.80
C SER A 191 -18.99 20.96 10.26
N ALA A 192 -19.85 21.68 9.52
CA ALA A 192 -21.08 21.12 8.97
C ALA A 192 -20.77 20.14 7.83
N GLY A 193 -19.95 20.55 6.85
CA GLY A 193 -19.53 19.68 5.76
C GLY A 193 -18.69 18.49 6.23
N SER A 194 -17.85 18.70 7.25
CA SER A 194 -17.09 17.63 7.89
C SER A 194 -17.99 16.57 8.54
N SER A 195 -19.02 16.99 9.29
CA SER A 195 -19.97 16.05 9.90
C SER A 195 -20.75 15.23 8.86
N VAL A 196 -21.10 15.83 7.72
CA VAL A 196 -21.76 15.11 6.62
C VAL A 196 -20.83 14.05 6.04
N ASP A 197 -19.56 14.40 5.82
CA ASP A 197 -18.57 13.48 5.29
C ASP A 197 -18.32 12.29 6.22
N TYR A 198 -18.19 12.52 7.53
CA TYR A 198 -18.01 11.44 8.50
C TYR A 198 -19.23 10.52 8.62
N ALA A 199 -20.43 11.06 8.46
CA ALA A 199 -21.66 10.25 8.49
C ALA A 199 -21.81 9.37 7.24
N ALA A 200 -21.18 9.76 6.13
CA ALA A 200 -21.25 9.05 4.85
C ALA A 200 -20.04 8.11 4.61
N ALA A 201 -19.01 8.19 5.45
CA ALA A 201 -17.76 7.42 5.34
C ALA A 201 -17.87 6.02 5.96
#